data_AF-A0A353RG05-F1
#
_entry.id   AF-A0A353RG05-F1
#
_cell.length_a   1.000
_cell.length_b   1.000
_cell.length_c   1.000
_cell.angle_alpha   90.00
_cell.angle_beta   90.00
_cell.angle_gamma   90.00
#
_symmetry.space_group_name_H-M   'P 1'
#
loop_
_entity.id
_entity.type
_entity.pdbx_description
1 polymer ?
#
loop_
_entity_poly.entity_id
_entity_poly.type
_entity_poly.pdbx_seq_one_letter_code
_entity_poly.pdbx_strand_id
1 'polypeptide(L)'
;KMLLLDEPSMGLSPLLVNEIFETIQQVNRSGVTVLLVEQNAKKALEVAGRAYVLETGSIVMQGDADTLAGNEQVRRAYLGG
;
A
#
# COMPACT_ATOMS: atom_id res chain seq x y z
N LYS A 1 -16.79 -7.61 -6.94
CA LYS A 1 -15.60 -8.29 -7.53
C LYS A 1 -14.37 -7.76 -6.79
N MET A 2 -13.41 -8.62 -6.45
CA MET A 2 -12.23 -8.22 -5.67
C MET A 2 -10.96 -8.73 -6.35
N LEU A 3 -9.92 -7.90 -6.36
CA LEU A 3 -8.58 -8.23 -6.82
C LEU A 3 -7.65 -8.27 -5.61
N LEU A 4 -6.90 -9.36 -5.45
CA LEU A 4 -5.85 -9.48 -4.45
C LEU A 4 -4.50 -9.48 -5.15
N LEU A 5 -3.56 -8.67 -4.67
CA LEU A 5 -2.21 -8.53 -5.21
C LEU A 5 -1.21 -8.73 -4.08
N ASP A 6 -0.27 -9.63 -4.29
CA ASP A 6 0.78 -9.96 -3.33
C ASP A 6 2.13 -9.53 -3.91
N GLU A 7 2.72 -8.49 -3.32
CA GLU A 7 4.00 -7.88 -3.70
C GLU A 7 4.18 -7.63 -5.21
N PRO A 8 3.22 -6.98 -5.90
CA PRO A 8 3.26 -6.85 -7.36
C PRO A 8 4.43 -6.00 -7.88
N SER A 9 5.04 -5.15 -7.04
CA SER A 9 6.16 -4.29 -7.44
C SER A 9 7.54 -4.92 -7.22
N MET A 10 7.63 -6.10 -6.59
CA MET A 10 8.91 -6.70 -6.20
C MET A 10 9.78 -7.04 -7.41
N GLY A 11 11.04 -6.59 -7.39
CA GLY A 11 12.04 -6.88 -8.42
C GLY A 11 11.89 -6.07 -9.72
N LEU A 12 10.94 -5.14 -9.77
CA LEU A 12 10.72 -4.29 -10.94
C LEU A 12 11.57 -3.02 -10.93
N SER A 13 11.79 -2.46 -12.12
CA SER A 13 12.45 -1.16 -12.26
C SER A 13 11.56 -0.04 -11.70
N PRO A 14 12.13 1.09 -11.23
CA PRO A 14 11.34 2.19 -10.64
C PRO A 14 10.22 2.73 -11.54
N LEU A 15 10.41 2.69 -12.86
CA LEU A 15 9.40 3.10 -13.83
C LEU A 15 8.21 2.13 -13.84
N LEU A 16 8.48 0.83 -13.89
CA LEU A 16 7.44 -0.21 -13.89
C LEU A 16 6.67 -0.24 -12.57
N VAL A 17 7.33 0.05 -11.45
CA VAL A 17 6.65 0.21 -10.15
C VAL A 17 5.57 1.28 -10.25
N ASN A 18 5.90 2.48 -10.75
CA ASN A 18 4.92 3.56 -10.88
C ASN A 18 3.76 3.16 -11.82
N GLU A 19 4.06 2.52 -12.96
CA GLU A 19 3.05 2.07 -13.92
C GLU A 19 2.08 1.02 -13.33
N ILE A 20 2.58 0.09 -12.52
CA ILE A 20 1.75 -0.87 -11.78
C ILE A 20 0.80 -0.14 -10.82
N PHE A 21 1.32 0.79 -10.01
CA PHE A 21 0.49 1.52 -9.05
C PHE A 21 -0.59 2.37 -9.72
N GLU A 22 -0.27 3.02 -10.85
CA GLU A 22 -1.25 3.72 -11.67
C GLU A 22 -2.34 2.77 -12.20
N THR A 23 -1.95 1.60 -12.69
CA THR A 23 -2.89 0.58 -13.19
C THR A 23 -3.81 0.09 -12.07
N ILE A 24 -3.26 -0.17 -10.88
CA ILE A 24 -4.03 -0.58 -9.70
C ILE A 24 -5.08 0.48 -9.34
N GLN A 25 -4.71 1.76 -9.35
CA GLN A 25 -5.66 2.84 -9.10
C GLN A 25 -6.77 2.90 -10.16
N GLN A 26 -6.44 2.72 -11.44
CA GLN A 26 -7.44 2.69 -12.52
C GLN A 26 -8.44 1.54 -12.33
N VAL A 27 -7.94 0.35 -11.99
CA VAL A 27 -8.79 -0.81 -11.67
C VAL A 27 -9.70 -0.50 -10.49
N ASN A 28 -9.18 0.10 -9.43
CA ASN A 28 -10.00 0.50 -8.28
C ASN A 28 -11.10 1.51 -8.66
N ARG A 29 -10.75 2.54 -9.45
CA ARG A 29 -11.69 3.56 -9.95
C ARG A 29 -12.77 2.99 -10.86
N SER A 30 -12.52 1.84 -11.51
CA SER A 30 -13.53 1.13 -12.30
C SER A 30 -14.58 0.37 -11.46
N GLY A 31 -14.49 0.43 -10.12
CA GLY A 31 -15.44 -0.19 -9.19
C GLY A 31 -15.00 -1.55 -8.65
N VAL A 32 -13.74 -1.96 -8.87
CA VAL A 32 -13.18 -3.20 -8.33
C VAL A 32 -12.52 -2.91 -6.97
N THR A 33 -12.90 -3.68 -5.94
CA THR A 33 -12.20 -3.62 -4.65
C THR A 33 -10.81 -4.23 -4.80
N VAL A 34 -9.76 -3.56 -4.34
CA VAL A 34 -8.39 -4.06 -4.38
C VAL A 34 -7.89 -4.26 -2.95
N LEU A 35 -7.32 -5.44 -2.69
CA LEU A 35 -6.48 -5.69 -1.52
C LEU A 35 -5.04 -5.86 -1.99
N LEU A 36 -4.16 -4.96 -1.56
CA LEU A 36 -2.76 -4.91 -1.95
C LEU A 36 -1.88 -5.21 -0.74
N VAL A 37 -0.99 -6.20 -0.88
CA VAL A 37 0.09 -6.48 0.06
C VAL A 37 1.39 -5.98 -0.57
N GLU A 38 2.13 -5.13 0.15
CA GLU A 38 3.33 -4.48 -0.35
C GLU A 38 4.36 -4.24 0.75
N GLN A 39 5.63 -4.41 0.42
CA GLN A 39 6.74 -4.05 1.31
C GLN A 39 7.05 -2.55 1.21
N ASN A 40 6.78 -1.94 0.05
CA ASN A 40 6.91 -0.49 -0.12
C ASN A 40 5.71 0.24 0.50
N ALA A 41 5.72 0.36 1.82
CA ALA A 41 4.65 0.96 2.60
C ALA A 41 4.31 2.38 2.13
N LYS A 42 5.32 3.16 1.70
CA LYS A 42 5.12 4.51 1.18
C LYS A 42 4.22 4.52 -0.04
N LYS A 43 4.57 3.75 -1.07
CA LYS A 43 3.78 3.66 -2.30
C LYS A 43 2.41 3.05 -2.06
N ALA A 44 2.32 2.04 -1.19
CA ALA A 44 1.05 1.44 -0.81
C ALA A 44 0.11 2.45 -0.14
N LEU A 45 0.61 3.25 0.80
CA LEU A 45 -0.18 4.28 1.48
C LEU A 45 -0.58 5.43 0.54
N GLU A 46 0.26 5.79 -0.43
CA GLU A 46 -0.06 6.82 -1.45
C GLU A 46 -1.28 6.45 -2.33
N VAL A 47 -1.60 5.16 -2.46
CA VAL A 47 -2.70 4.69 -3.32
C VAL A 47 -3.88 4.09 -2.56
N ALA A 48 -3.69 3.73 -1.29
CA ALA A 48 -4.71 3.06 -0.50
C ALA A 48 -5.71 4.06 0.09
N GLY A 49 -6.97 3.66 0.23
CA GLY A 49 -7.93 4.40 1.07
C GLY A 49 -7.79 4.04 2.56
N ARG A 50 -7.50 2.77 2.84
CA ARG A 50 -7.35 2.21 4.19
C ARG A 50 -6.16 1.26 4.20
N ALA A 51 -5.41 1.25 5.30
CA ALA A 51 -4.25 0.37 5.45
C ALA A 51 -4.24 -0.34 6.82
N TYR A 52 -3.51 -1.44 6.85
CA TYR A 52 -3.24 -2.26 8.03
C TYR A 52 -1.74 -2.56 8.05
N VAL A 53 -1.12 -2.37 9.20
CA VAL A 53 0.29 -2.68 9.43
C VAL A 53 0.35 -3.99 10.20
N LEU A 54 1.02 -4.98 9.62
CA LEU A 54 1.18 -6.32 10.18
C LEU A 54 2.63 -6.49 10.66
N GLU A 55 2.81 -6.80 11.93
CA GLU A 55 4.10 -7.15 12.52
C GLU A 55 3.95 -8.48 13.26
N THR A 56 4.84 -9.44 12.96
CA THR A 56 4.91 -10.74 13.65
C THR A 56 3.55 -11.44 13.76
N GLY A 57 2.74 -11.36 12.70
CA GLY A 57 1.42 -11.98 12.63
C GLY A 57 0.30 -11.24 13.36
N SER A 58 0.54 -10.04 13.90
CA SER A 58 -0.45 -9.21 14.57
C SER A 58 -0.62 -7.85 13.89
N ILE A 59 -1.86 -7.36 13.81
CA ILE A 59 -2.14 -6.01 13.31
C ILE A 59 -1.78 -5.02 14.42
N VAL A 60 -0.70 -4.26 14.22
CA VAL A 60 -0.21 -3.28 15.20
C VAL A 60 -0.82 -1.90 14.99
N MET A 61 -1.18 -1.56 13.75
CA MET A 61 -1.81 -0.30 13.38
C MET A 61 -2.79 -0.50 12.23
N GLN A 62 -3.88 0.27 12.21
CA GLN A 62 -4.87 0.25 11.14
C GLN A 62 -5.62 1.58 11.08
N GLY A 63 -6.11 1.95 9.90
CA GLY A 63 -6.88 3.17 9.73
C GLY A 63 -6.84 3.70 8.31
N ASP A 64 -7.32 4.92 8.13
CA ASP A 64 -7.24 5.63 6.85
C ASP A 64 -5.77 5.81 6.47
N ALA A 65 -5.46 5.61 5.19
CA ALA A 65 -4.07 5.61 4.72
C ALA A 65 -3.39 6.97 4.96
N ASP A 66 -4.11 8.08 4.77
CA ASP A 66 -3.59 9.43 5.02
C ASP A 66 -3.21 9.65 6.50
N THR A 67 -4.04 9.13 7.41
CA THR A 67 -3.78 9.21 8.86
C THR A 67 -2.55 8.38 9.22
N LEU A 68 -2.42 7.18 8.66
CA LEU A 68 -1.27 6.32 8.89
C LEU A 68 0.01 6.89 8.26
N ALA A 69 -0.06 7.51 7.08
CA ALA A 69 1.08 8.16 6.44
C ALA A 69 1.61 9.35 7.25
N GLY A 70 0.73 10.07 7.96
CA GLY A 70 1.09 11.15 8.88
C GLY A 70 1.58 10.69 10.26
N ASN A 71 1.38 9.43 10.63
CA ASN A 71 1.73 8.91 11.94
C ASN A 71 3.25 8.77 12.10
N GLU A 72 3.82 9.38 13.15
CA GLU A 72 5.28 9.35 13.40
C GLU A 72 5.85 7.95 13.54
N GLN A 73 5.12 7.02 14.16
CA GLN A 73 5.55 5.63 14.34
C GLN A 73 5.63 4.90 13.00
N VAL A 74 4.60 5.03 12.15
CA VAL A 74 4.59 4.48 10.79
C VAL A 74 5.72 5.07 9.96
N ARG A 75 5.92 6.39 10.06
CA ARG A 75 6.98 7.09 9.31
C ARG A 75 8.36 6.58 9.67
N ARG A 76 8.68 6.50 10.97
CA ARG A 76 9.97 6.01 11.46
C ARG A 76 10.22 4.56 11.09
N ALA A 77 9.20 3.70 11.18
CA ALA A 77 9.34 2.28 10.92
C ALA A 77 9.38 1.91 9.43
N TYR A 78 8.65 2.64 8.57
CA TYR A 78 8.37 2.18 7.20
C TYR A 78 8.54 3.21 6.08
N LEU A 79 8.60 4.51 6.39
CA LEU A 79 8.64 5.58 5.36
C LEU A 79 9.99 6.29 5.27
N GLY A 80 10.95 5.91 6.12
CA GLY A 80 12.23 6.60 6.27
C GLY A 80 12.08 7.84 7.15
N GLY A 81 13.02 8.00 8.09
CA GLY A 81 13.16 9.22 8.90
C GLY A 81 13.53 10.43 8.06
#